data_AF-A0A2D5H1V0-F1
#
_entry.id   AF-A0A2D5H1V0-F1
#
_cell.length_a   1.000
_cell.length_b   1.000
_cell.length_c   1.000
_cell.angle_alpha   90.00
_cell.angle_beta   90.00
_cell.angle_gamma   90.00
#
_symmetry.space_group_name_H-M   'P 1'
#
loop_
_entity.id
_entity.type
_entity.pdbx_description
1 polymer ?
#
loop_
_entity_poly.entity_id
_entity_poly.type
_entity_poly.pdbx_seq_one_letter_code
_entity_poly.pdbx_strand_id
1 'polypeptide(L)'
;MWSVSAVPGERRGEMSESQPDKLRVDNSTLQCFKDCPKKCYLRYRRHLVPKDDTNRFKPEFGSAIHKGMEVWYKTKDAEKMDKAFIDYWAKYDGQDTANIRTMERGLVTLQKYRTMFLDEPMTVDPEMVEIKFDIDVGPFMFHGGVDLIAKWLDWEGAYICDHKTSTRKNSVCVRPNAQIEGYSYGAAAISGLKIKGAIFNFFTFRKGRTKEKIENTIDINRQMVDISEESIEQWKKDFLYWAHQLQHSEESNTWPRNTGMCFTYGRCPYLSICEMGGSLKNVDAMYNITPWEPWKEHKDA
;
A
#
# COMPACT_ATOMS: atom_id res chain seq x y z
N MET A 1 24.91 64.61 -10.84
CA MET A 1 25.79 63.46 -10.55
C MET A 1 25.14 62.67 -9.41
N TRP A 2 24.82 61.40 -9.68
CA TRP A 2 24.82 60.21 -8.81
C TRP A 2 25.53 60.41 -7.45
N SER A 3 25.13 59.90 -6.27
CA SER A 3 24.41 58.68 -5.83
C SER A 3 23.91 58.90 -4.36
N VAL A 4 22.76 58.40 -3.87
CA VAL A 4 22.46 57.05 -3.27
C VAL A 4 23.49 56.71 -2.15
N SER A 5 23.21 56.36 -0.88
CA SER A 5 22.02 55.99 -0.10
C SER A 5 22.33 56.04 1.40
N ALA A 6 21.30 56.21 2.23
CA ALA A 6 21.32 55.90 3.65
C ALA A 6 21.12 54.38 3.88
N VAL A 7 21.87 53.79 4.82
CA VAL A 7 21.62 52.45 5.36
C VAL A 7 21.48 52.57 6.89
N PRO A 8 20.31 52.27 7.45
CA PRO A 8 20.20 51.82 8.83
C PRO A 8 20.14 50.29 8.84
N GLY A 9 21.20 49.68 9.37
CA GLY A 9 21.24 48.26 9.71
C GLY A 9 20.50 47.97 11.00
N GLU A 10 20.15 46.69 11.14
CA GLU A 10 19.62 46.00 12.33
C GLU A 10 18.10 46.04 12.52
N ARG A 11 17.41 45.26 11.68
CA ARG A 11 16.15 44.61 12.05
C ARG A 11 16.42 43.15 12.45
N ARG A 12 16.11 42.91 13.73
CA ARG A 12 15.69 41.67 14.42
C ARG A 12 15.75 40.39 13.57
N GLY A 13 16.52 39.42 14.04
CA GLY A 13 16.45 38.04 13.58
C GLY A 13 15.04 37.50 13.72
N GLU A 14 14.42 37.20 12.59
CA GLU A 14 13.24 36.35 12.52
C GLU A 14 13.68 34.93 12.87
N MET A 15 13.24 34.46 14.04
CA MET A 15 13.24 33.05 14.36
C MET A 15 12.31 32.36 13.35
N SER A 16 12.86 31.44 12.56
CA SER A 16 12.05 30.61 11.66
C SER A 16 11.04 29.81 12.48
N GLU A 17 9.79 30.21 12.41
CA GLU A 17 8.66 29.50 12.99
C GLU A 17 8.60 28.12 12.32
N SER A 18 9.04 27.07 13.04
CA SER A 18 8.96 25.71 12.55
C SER A 18 7.49 25.39 12.30
N GLN A 19 7.10 25.18 11.04
CA GLN A 19 5.78 24.70 10.68
C GLN A 19 5.46 23.48 11.56
N PRO A 20 4.28 23.41 12.21
CA PRO A 20 3.92 22.25 13.01
C PRO A 20 3.98 20.99 12.13
N ASP A 21 4.48 19.88 12.69
CA ASP A 21 4.54 18.60 12.00
C ASP A 21 3.13 18.21 11.53
N LYS A 22 2.91 18.25 10.22
CA LYS A 22 1.65 17.86 9.58
C LYS A 22 1.35 16.38 9.86
N LEU A 23 0.09 16.05 10.11
CA LEU A 23 -0.34 14.66 10.28
C LEU A 23 -0.08 13.87 8.98
N ARG A 24 0.66 12.77 9.10
CA ARG A 24 0.93 11.82 8.01
C ARG A 24 -0.21 10.82 7.88
N VAL A 25 -0.68 10.65 6.66
CA VAL A 25 -1.85 9.85 6.35
C VAL A 25 -1.53 8.95 5.16
N ASP A 26 -1.81 7.65 5.30
CA ASP A 26 -1.66 6.65 4.24
C ASP A 26 -3.00 5.98 3.90
N ASN A 27 -3.08 5.36 2.72
CA ASN A 27 -4.29 4.72 2.23
C ASN A 27 -4.78 3.57 3.13
N SER A 28 -3.87 2.81 3.74
CA SER A 28 -4.23 1.68 4.62
C SER A 28 -4.80 2.17 5.95
N THR A 29 -4.26 3.28 6.49
CA THR A 29 -4.80 3.97 7.65
C THR A 29 -6.18 4.55 7.35
N LEU A 30 -6.34 5.31 6.26
CA LEU A 30 -7.64 5.89 5.88
C LEU A 30 -8.69 4.83 5.58
N GLN A 31 -8.36 3.76 4.85
CA GLN A 31 -9.32 2.70 4.57
C GLN A 31 -9.78 2.04 5.87
N CYS A 32 -8.87 1.78 6.80
CA CYS A 32 -9.24 1.23 8.11
C CYS A 32 -10.12 2.20 8.92
N PHE A 33 -9.89 3.50 8.81
CA PHE A 33 -10.72 4.52 9.45
C PHE A 33 -12.13 4.54 8.86
N LYS A 34 -12.26 4.55 7.53
CA LYS A 34 -13.53 4.47 6.79
C LYS A 34 -14.31 3.20 7.14
N ASP A 35 -13.61 2.07 7.27
CA ASP A 35 -14.22 0.81 7.72
C ASP A 35 -14.74 0.96 9.16
N CYS A 36 -13.87 1.33 10.11
CA CYS A 36 -14.23 1.47 11.51
C CYS A 36 -13.19 2.31 12.26
N PRO A 37 -13.54 3.53 12.71
CA PRO A 37 -12.62 4.39 13.46
C PRO A 37 -12.04 3.71 14.70
N LYS A 38 -12.83 2.92 15.45
CA LYS A 38 -12.31 2.16 16.59
C LYS A 38 -11.26 1.12 16.21
N LYS A 39 -11.43 0.43 15.07
CA LYS A 39 -10.43 -0.52 14.54
C LYS A 39 -9.15 0.23 14.16
N CYS A 40 -9.28 1.38 13.50
CA CYS A 40 -8.16 2.24 13.12
C CYS A 40 -7.37 2.70 14.35
N TYR A 41 -8.06 3.18 15.38
CA TYR A 41 -7.45 3.55 16.66
C TYR A 41 -6.62 2.42 17.26
N LEU A 42 -7.22 1.23 17.40
CA LEU A 42 -6.55 0.08 18.02
C LEU A 42 -5.33 -0.37 17.20
N ARG A 43 -5.44 -0.40 15.88
CA ARG A 43 -4.34 -0.82 14.99
C ARG A 43 -3.22 0.22 14.88
N TYR A 44 -3.56 1.48 14.64
CA TYR A 44 -2.60 2.51 14.19
C TYR A 44 -2.26 3.57 15.22
N ARG A 45 -3.03 3.70 16.31
CA ARG A 45 -2.71 4.62 17.43
C ARG A 45 -2.34 3.87 18.70
N ARG A 46 -2.87 2.67 18.89
CA ARG A 46 -2.46 1.75 19.97
C ARG A 46 -1.50 0.67 19.52
N HIS A 47 -1.21 0.60 18.21
CA HIS A 47 -0.24 -0.33 17.62
C HIS A 47 -0.51 -1.80 17.94
N LEU A 48 -1.77 -2.16 18.21
CA LEU A 48 -2.11 -3.51 18.61
C LEU A 48 -2.19 -4.41 17.38
N VAL A 49 -1.51 -5.55 17.44
CA VAL A 49 -1.59 -6.62 16.43
C VAL A 49 -1.85 -7.93 17.15
N PRO A 50 -2.85 -8.75 16.74
CA PRO A 50 -3.14 -10.02 17.41
C PRO A 50 -1.91 -10.94 17.48
N LYS A 51 -1.71 -11.60 18.64
CA LYS A 51 -0.68 -12.64 18.81
C LYS A 51 -1.03 -13.91 18.05
N ASP A 52 -2.29 -14.33 18.17
CA ASP A 52 -2.83 -15.48 17.46
C ASP A 52 -3.52 -15.01 16.19
N ASP A 53 -2.76 -14.98 15.10
CA ASP A 53 -3.30 -14.79 13.76
C ASP A 53 -2.97 -16.01 12.90
N THR A 54 -3.76 -17.07 13.10
CA THR A 54 -3.76 -18.29 12.28
C THR A 54 -3.92 -18.03 10.78
N ASN A 55 -4.30 -16.81 10.37
CA ASN A 55 -4.48 -16.42 8.98
C ASN A 55 -3.39 -15.47 8.48
N ARG A 56 -2.36 -15.16 9.28
CA ARG A 56 -1.29 -14.23 8.91
C ARG A 56 -0.55 -14.65 7.64
N PHE A 57 -0.42 -15.95 7.37
CA PHE A 57 0.21 -16.44 6.14
C PHE A 57 -0.53 -15.99 4.86
N LYS A 58 -1.81 -15.63 4.93
CA LYS A 58 -2.62 -15.30 3.75
C LYS A 58 -2.16 -14.03 3.03
N PRO A 59 -2.01 -12.86 3.69
CA PRO A 59 -1.43 -11.66 3.06
C PRO A 59 0.06 -11.86 2.73
N GLU A 60 0.78 -12.64 3.52
CA GLU A 60 2.23 -12.86 3.33
C GLU A 60 2.55 -13.61 2.03
N PHE A 61 1.63 -14.42 1.51
CA PHE A 61 1.79 -15.03 0.18
C PHE A 61 1.81 -13.97 -0.91
N GLY A 62 0.97 -12.93 -0.78
CA GLY A 62 1.03 -11.77 -1.65
C GLY A 62 2.37 -11.07 -1.54
N SER A 63 2.82 -10.77 -0.33
CA SER A 63 4.13 -10.15 -0.09
C SER A 63 5.29 -10.97 -0.68
N ALA A 64 5.25 -12.30 -0.62
CA ALA A 64 6.24 -13.16 -1.25
C ALA A 64 6.26 -13.00 -2.78
N ILE A 65 5.08 -12.92 -3.42
CA ILE A 65 4.98 -12.65 -4.86
C ILE A 65 5.56 -11.28 -5.18
N HIS A 66 5.23 -10.22 -4.41
CA HIS A 66 5.83 -8.89 -4.60
C HIS A 66 7.36 -8.93 -4.50
N LYS A 67 7.92 -9.68 -3.53
CA LYS A 67 9.38 -9.83 -3.41
C LYS A 67 10.03 -10.48 -4.63
N GLY A 68 9.40 -11.50 -5.21
CA GLY A 68 9.84 -12.06 -6.48
C GLY A 68 9.76 -11.04 -7.62
N MET A 69 8.64 -10.33 -7.73
CA MET A 69 8.39 -9.31 -8.74
C MET A 69 9.37 -8.12 -8.65
N GLU A 70 9.67 -7.65 -7.45
CA GLU A 70 10.66 -6.62 -7.17
C GLU A 70 12.02 -6.99 -7.78
N VAL A 71 12.50 -8.22 -7.47
CA VAL A 71 13.77 -8.72 -7.99
C VAL A 71 13.73 -8.89 -9.50
N TRP A 72 12.63 -9.38 -10.06
CA TRP A 72 12.45 -9.49 -11.51
C TRP A 72 12.58 -8.14 -12.20
N TYR A 73 11.91 -7.11 -11.71
CA TYR A 73 11.96 -5.79 -12.33
C TYR A 73 13.30 -5.08 -12.15
N LYS A 74 14.03 -5.35 -11.06
CA LYS A 74 15.39 -4.82 -10.85
C LYS A 74 16.47 -5.53 -11.65
N THR A 75 16.33 -6.84 -11.91
CA THR A 75 17.45 -7.68 -12.41
C THR A 75 17.17 -8.43 -13.71
N LYS A 76 15.89 -8.63 -14.05
CA LYS A 76 15.43 -9.49 -15.15
C LYS A 76 15.98 -10.93 -15.07
N ASP A 77 16.29 -11.39 -13.86
CA ASP A 77 16.87 -12.71 -13.57
C ASP A 77 15.81 -13.63 -12.94
N ALA A 78 15.48 -14.71 -13.64
CA ALA A 78 14.44 -15.65 -13.22
C ALA A 78 14.84 -16.45 -11.96
N GLU A 79 16.10 -16.81 -11.82
CA GLU A 79 16.57 -17.59 -10.67
C GLU A 79 16.55 -16.73 -9.40
N LYS A 80 16.97 -15.47 -9.50
CA LYS A 80 16.90 -14.53 -8.37
C LYS A 80 15.46 -14.21 -7.98
N MET A 81 14.57 -14.06 -8.96
CA MET A 81 13.13 -13.88 -8.72
C MET A 81 12.55 -15.06 -7.92
N ASP A 82 12.81 -16.29 -8.38
CA ASP A 82 12.27 -17.49 -7.74
C ASP A 82 12.90 -17.68 -6.34
N LYS A 83 14.19 -17.40 -6.18
CA LYS A 83 14.87 -17.43 -4.88
C LYS A 83 14.27 -16.43 -3.89
N ALA A 84 14.00 -15.19 -4.31
CA ALA A 84 13.43 -14.17 -3.43
C ALA A 84 12.03 -14.56 -2.91
N PHE A 85 11.23 -15.18 -3.76
CA PHE A 85 9.95 -15.75 -3.34
C PHE A 85 10.15 -16.89 -2.33
N ILE A 86 11.04 -17.85 -2.62
CA ILE A 86 11.32 -19.01 -1.75
C ILE A 86 11.79 -18.55 -0.37
N ASP A 87 12.79 -17.67 -0.32
CA ASP A 87 13.38 -17.17 0.93
C ASP A 87 12.32 -16.49 1.81
N TYR A 88 11.41 -15.72 1.21
CA TYR A 88 10.33 -15.06 1.94
C TYR A 88 9.25 -16.03 2.41
N TRP A 89 8.81 -16.93 1.53
CA TRP A 89 7.66 -17.82 1.77
C TRP A 89 7.98 -19.03 2.66
N ALA A 90 9.24 -19.48 2.72
CA ALA A 90 9.65 -20.72 3.38
C ALA A 90 9.11 -20.89 4.82
N LYS A 91 9.06 -19.80 5.61
CA LYS A 91 8.56 -19.83 7.00
C LYS A 91 7.04 -20.00 7.12
N TYR A 92 6.30 -19.79 6.04
CA TYR A 92 4.85 -19.90 5.97
C TYR A 92 4.35 -21.13 5.21
N ASP A 93 5.24 -21.84 4.53
CA ASP A 93 4.86 -22.98 3.72
C ASP A 93 4.25 -24.11 4.58
N GLY A 94 3.23 -24.78 4.03
CA GLY A 94 2.45 -25.79 4.74
C GLY A 94 1.37 -25.25 5.70
N GLN A 95 1.28 -23.93 5.94
CA GLN A 95 0.23 -23.36 6.79
C GLN A 95 -1.16 -23.28 6.11
N ASP A 96 -1.21 -23.24 4.78
CA ASP A 96 -2.48 -23.20 4.03
C ASP A 96 -3.08 -24.61 3.85
N THR A 97 -3.92 -25.03 4.79
CA THR A 97 -4.61 -26.34 4.74
C THR A 97 -5.57 -26.49 3.54
N ALA A 98 -5.94 -25.40 2.87
CA ALA A 98 -6.73 -25.45 1.64
C ALA A 98 -5.88 -25.71 0.39
N ASN A 99 -4.55 -25.74 0.52
CA ASN A 99 -3.57 -25.86 -0.56
C ASN A 99 -3.75 -24.80 -1.67
N ILE A 100 -4.23 -23.61 -1.28
CA ILE A 100 -4.37 -22.47 -2.19
C ILE A 100 -3.08 -21.64 -2.25
N ARG A 101 -2.27 -21.61 -1.19
CA ARG A 101 -0.98 -20.92 -1.12
C ARG A 101 0.10 -21.93 -0.79
N THR A 102 0.91 -22.27 -1.77
CA THR A 102 1.99 -23.26 -1.64
C THR A 102 3.22 -22.75 -2.35
N MET A 103 4.39 -23.25 -1.95
CA MET A 103 5.65 -22.97 -2.63
C MET A 103 5.55 -23.21 -4.15
N GLU A 104 5.09 -24.40 -4.54
CA GLU A 104 4.92 -24.79 -5.94
C GLU A 104 4.04 -23.80 -6.71
N ARG A 105 2.90 -23.39 -6.11
CA ARG A 105 2.00 -22.44 -6.76
C ARG A 105 2.63 -21.09 -7.00
N GLY A 106 3.40 -20.59 -6.04
CA GLY A 106 4.11 -19.34 -6.17
C GLY A 106 5.07 -19.39 -7.35
N LEU A 107 5.93 -20.41 -7.39
CA LEU A 107 6.90 -20.60 -8.48
C LEU A 107 6.23 -20.73 -9.86
N VAL A 108 5.17 -21.54 -9.96
CA VAL A 108 4.41 -21.66 -11.22
C VAL A 108 3.75 -20.33 -11.61
N THR A 109 3.33 -19.51 -10.63
CA THR A 109 2.78 -18.17 -10.88
C THR A 109 3.83 -17.24 -11.46
N LEU A 110 5.03 -17.20 -10.89
CA LEU A 110 6.12 -16.35 -11.36
C LEU A 110 6.60 -16.79 -12.76
N GLN A 111 6.75 -18.09 -12.98
CA GLN A 111 7.08 -18.63 -14.29
C GLN A 111 6.02 -18.24 -15.33
N LYS A 112 4.73 -18.46 -15.02
CA LYS A 112 3.62 -18.11 -15.92
C LYS A 112 3.61 -16.62 -16.24
N TYR A 113 3.87 -15.77 -15.25
CA TYR A 113 3.98 -14.33 -15.46
C TYR A 113 5.08 -13.97 -16.46
N ARG A 114 6.29 -14.48 -16.26
CA ARG A 114 7.44 -14.24 -17.16
C ARG A 114 7.14 -14.68 -18.59
N THR A 115 6.48 -15.83 -18.77
CA THR A 115 6.09 -16.31 -20.09
C THR A 115 5.04 -15.42 -20.76
N MET A 116 4.07 -14.89 -19.99
CA MET A 116 3.00 -14.05 -20.54
C MET A 116 3.46 -12.65 -20.91
N PHE A 117 4.46 -12.11 -20.19
CA PHE A 117 4.94 -10.74 -20.34
C PHE A 117 6.45 -10.71 -20.63
N LEU A 118 6.91 -11.60 -21.51
CA LEU A 118 8.30 -11.65 -21.94
C LEU A 118 8.69 -10.38 -22.71
N ASP A 119 7.81 -9.96 -23.62
CA ASP A 119 7.95 -8.74 -24.41
C ASP A 119 6.94 -7.71 -23.89
N GLU A 120 7.43 -6.65 -23.25
CA GLU A 120 6.59 -5.60 -22.66
C GLU A 120 6.72 -4.29 -23.45
N PRO A 121 5.61 -3.55 -23.70
CA PRO A 121 5.63 -2.23 -24.34
C PRO A 121 6.12 -1.11 -23.38
N MET A 122 6.86 -1.48 -22.35
CA MET A 122 7.28 -0.59 -21.28
C MET A 122 8.66 -0.96 -20.76
N THR A 123 9.34 0.02 -20.20
CA THR A 123 10.62 -0.13 -19.50
C THR A 123 10.45 0.27 -18.05
N VAL A 124 11.21 -0.38 -17.17
CA VAL A 124 11.23 -0.08 -15.74
C VAL A 124 12.69 0.17 -15.38
N ASP A 125 12.95 1.35 -14.85
CA ASP A 125 14.24 1.65 -14.23
C ASP A 125 14.32 0.92 -12.89
N PRO A 126 15.39 0.15 -12.58
CA PRO A 126 15.56 -0.48 -11.27
C PRO A 126 15.42 0.47 -10.08
N GLU A 127 15.75 1.76 -10.27
CA GLU A 127 15.57 2.81 -9.25
C GLU A 127 14.12 3.27 -9.09
N MET A 128 13.20 2.78 -9.93
CA MET A 128 11.77 3.08 -9.92
C MET A 128 10.92 1.90 -9.45
N VAL A 129 11.52 0.96 -8.70
CA VAL A 129 10.86 -0.21 -8.12
C VAL A 129 10.78 -0.07 -6.59
N GLU A 130 9.60 -0.36 -6.02
CA GLU A 130 9.27 -0.24 -4.59
C GLU A 130 9.47 1.18 -4.03
N ILE A 131 8.96 2.17 -4.78
CA ILE A 131 9.18 3.58 -4.48
C ILE A 131 8.16 4.08 -3.50
N LYS A 132 8.67 4.63 -2.39
CA LYS A 132 7.88 5.29 -1.37
C LYS A 132 7.95 6.81 -1.55
N PHE A 133 6.93 7.50 -1.08
CA PHE A 133 6.85 8.95 -1.12
C PHE A 133 6.17 9.49 0.12
N ASP A 134 6.45 10.75 0.43
CA ASP A 134 5.80 11.54 1.45
C ASP A 134 5.59 12.94 0.87
N ILE A 135 4.35 13.25 0.45
CA ILE A 135 4.04 14.47 -0.31
C ILE A 135 3.12 15.39 0.48
N ASP A 136 3.35 16.69 0.34
CA ASP A 136 2.50 17.72 0.94
C ASP A 136 1.19 17.85 0.17
N VAL A 137 0.06 17.71 0.88
CA VAL A 137 -1.29 17.88 0.33
C VAL A 137 -2.05 18.94 1.13
N GLY A 138 -1.38 20.05 1.48
CA GLY A 138 -1.96 21.17 2.21
C GLY A 138 -1.79 21.00 3.73
N PRO A 139 -2.86 20.79 4.53
CA PRO A 139 -2.73 20.62 5.98
C PRO A 139 -2.16 19.26 6.40
N PHE A 140 -2.03 18.31 5.47
CA PHE A 140 -1.60 16.94 5.73
C PHE A 140 -0.43 16.53 4.85
N MET A 141 0.27 15.50 5.29
CA MET A 141 1.23 14.76 4.48
C MET A 141 0.59 13.47 4.01
N PHE A 142 0.62 13.20 2.71
CA PHE A 142 0.19 11.93 2.14
C PHE A 142 1.39 11.02 1.92
N HIS A 143 1.37 9.88 2.61
CA HIS A 143 2.40 8.87 2.51
C HIS A 143 1.90 7.65 1.74
N GLY A 144 2.74 7.11 0.87
CA GLY A 144 2.42 5.94 0.08
C GLY A 144 3.65 5.26 -0.50
N GLY A 145 3.39 4.19 -1.25
CA GLY A 145 4.40 3.50 -2.03
C GLY A 145 3.76 2.80 -3.23
N VAL A 146 4.53 2.71 -4.30
CA VAL A 146 4.18 2.05 -5.56
C VAL A 146 5.12 0.88 -5.80
N ASP A 147 4.60 -0.26 -6.26
CA ASP A 147 5.44 -1.44 -6.53
C ASP A 147 6.48 -1.12 -7.62
N LEU A 148 6.10 -0.34 -8.64
CA LEU A 148 7.02 0.28 -9.59
C LEU A 148 6.38 1.38 -10.44
N ILE A 149 7.22 2.15 -11.14
CA ILE A 149 6.83 3.08 -12.20
C ILE A 149 7.38 2.57 -13.55
N ALA A 150 6.49 2.34 -14.51
CA ALA A 150 6.84 1.84 -15.84
C ALA A 150 6.67 2.92 -16.90
N LYS A 151 7.75 3.24 -17.62
CA LYS A 151 7.78 4.19 -18.74
C LYS A 151 7.33 3.47 -20.01
N TRP A 152 6.39 4.06 -20.75
CA TRP A 152 5.90 3.47 -21.98
C TRP A 152 6.88 3.71 -23.14
N LEU A 153 7.03 2.75 -24.04
CA LEU A 153 7.99 2.85 -25.14
C LEU A 153 7.52 3.76 -26.28
N ASP A 154 6.21 3.73 -26.58
CA ASP A 154 5.66 4.40 -27.77
C ASP A 154 5.18 5.84 -27.53
N TRP A 155 5.22 6.35 -26.29
CA TRP A 155 4.85 7.72 -25.98
C TRP A 155 5.50 8.22 -24.69
N GLU A 156 5.60 9.54 -24.56
CA GLU A 156 6.23 10.20 -23.42
C GLU A 156 5.33 10.18 -22.17
N GLY A 157 5.52 9.15 -21.34
CA GLY A 157 5.00 9.11 -19.98
C GLY A 157 5.04 7.72 -19.36
N ALA A 158 4.35 7.56 -18.23
CA ALA A 158 4.46 6.38 -17.40
C ALA A 158 3.14 5.96 -16.77
N TYR A 159 3.12 4.73 -16.28
CA TYR A 159 2.09 4.18 -15.42
C TYR A 159 2.72 3.71 -14.12
N ILE A 160 2.02 3.87 -13.00
CA ILE A 160 2.35 3.10 -11.80
C ILE A 160 1.93 1.65 -12.03
N CYS A 161 2.62 0.68 -11.45
CA CYS A 161 2.15 -0.71 -11.44
C CYS A 161 1.90 -1.18 -10.02
N ASP A 162 0.83 -1.95 -9.88
CA ASP A 162 0.38 -2.51 -8.62
C ASP A 162 0.02 -3.99 -8.83
N HIS A 163 0.66 -4.85 -8.06
CA HIS A 163 0.47 -6.29 -8.10
C HIS A 163 -0.59 -6.65 -7.06
N LYS A 164 -1.67 -7.31 -7.47
CA LYS A 164 -2.76 -7.68 -6.58
C LYS A 164 -2.96 -9.18 -6.58
N THR A 165 -2.76 -9.79 -5.42
CA THR A 165 -3.06 -11.20 -5.20
C THR A 165 -4.44 -11.38 -4.57
N SER A 166 -5.25 -12.30 -5.07
CA SER A 166 -6.58 -12.58 -4.52
C SER A 166 -7.00 -14.03 -4.72
N THR A 167 -7.97 -14.49 -3.93
CA THR A 167 -8.67 -15.77 -4.18
C THR A 167 -9.98 -15.58 -4.93
N ARG A 168 -10.35 -14.34 -5.25
CA ARG A 168 -11.58 -13.98 -5.93
C ARG A 168 -11.24 -13.11 -7.13
N LYS A 169 -11.79 -13.47 -8.29
CA LYS A 169 -11.74 -12.59 -9.47
C LYS A 169 -12.48 -11.30 -9.17
N ASN A 170 -12.00 -10.18 -9.73
CA ASN A 170 -12.62 -8.86 -9.61
C ASN A 170 -12.83 -8.40 -8.15
N SER A 171 -11.94 -8.78 -7.23
CA SER A 171 -12.04 -8.39 -5.82
C SER A 171 -11.61 -6.94 -5.54
N VAL A 172 -11.12 -6.23 -6.57
CA VAL A 172 -10.66 -4.86 -6.49
C VAL A 172 -11.50 -4.02 -7.44
N CYS A 173 -12.12 -2.97 -6.90
CA CYS A 173 -12.71 -1.92 -7.72
C CYS A 173 -11.59 -1.14 -8.38
N VAL A 174 -11.48 -1.20 -9.70
CA VAL A 174 -10.42 -0.50 -10.44
C VAL A 174 -10.71 0.99 -10.61
N ARG A 175 -11.99 1.39 -10.67
CA ARG A 175 -12.45 2.78 -10.66
C ARG A 175 -13.87 2.87 -10.05
N PRO A 176 -14.16 3.87 -9.19
CA PRO A 176 -13.20 4.80 -8.58
C PRO A 176 -12.25 4.05 -7.62
N ASN A 177 -11.01 4.54 -7.47
CA ASN A 177 -10.02 3.89 -6.61
C ASN A 177 -9.00 4.90 -6.06
N ALA A 178 -9.24 5.32 -4.81
CA ALA A 178 -8.42 6.29 -4.11
C ALA A 178 -6.97 5.85 -3.89
N GLN A 179 -6.69 4.53 -3.92
CA GLN A 179 -5.32 4.05 -3.78
C GLN A 179 -4.49 4.45 -5.01
N ILE A 180 -4.95 4.10 -6.21
CA ILE A 180 -4.22 4.42 -7.44
C ILE A 180 -4.27 5.90 -7.78
N GLU A 181 -5.36 6.60 -7.48
CA GLU A 181 -5.44 8.06 -7.69
C GLU A 181 -4.38 8.77 -6.85
N GLY A 182 -4.30 8.46 -5.55
CA GLY A 182 -3.26 9.03 -4.69
C GLY A 182 -1.85 8.60 -5.08
N TYR A 183 -1.65 7.33 -5.44
CA TYR A 183 -0.35 6.84 -5.84
C TYR A 183 0.13 7.43 -7.17
N SER A 184 -0.76 7.67 -8.13
CA SER A 184 -0.43 8.38 -9.37
C SER A 184 -0.06 9.83 -9.09
N TYR A 185 -0.78 10.50 -8.18
CA TYR A 185 -0.42 11.86 -7.75
C TYR A 185 0.95 11.92 -7.07
N GLY A 186 1.22 11.01 -6.13
CA GLY A 186 2.52 10.93 -5.46
C GLY A 186 3.67 10.55 -6.38
N ALA A 187 3.49 9.50 -7.19
CA ALA A 187 4.49 9.06 -8.16
C ALA A 187 4.84 10.16 -9.18
N ALA A 188 3.86 10.94 -9.65
CA ALA A 188 4.14 12.08 -10.53
C ALA A 188 5.02 13.13 -9.84
N ALA A 189 4.72 13.45 -8.57
CA ALA A 189 5.47 14.44 -7.81
C ALA A 189 6.94 14.03 -7.56
N ILE A 190 7.18 12.76 -7.23
CA ILE A 190 8.54 12.29 -6.90
C ILE A 190 9.39 11.90 -8.12
N SER A 191 8.77 11.44 -9.20
CA SER A 191 9.51 11.01 -10.40
C SER A 191 9.69 12.14 -11.43
N GLY A 192 8.88 13.20 -11.34
CA GLY A 192 8.80 14.24 -12.37
C GLY A 192 8.20 13.76 -13.69
N LEU A 193 7.70 12.52 -13.76
CA LEU A 193 7.13 11.95 -14.96
C LEU A 193 5.63 12.24 -15.06
N LYS A 194 5.14 12.33 -16.30
CA LYS A 194 3.70 12.33 -16.57
C LYS A 194 3.13 10.94 -16.31
N ILE A 195 2.45 10.76 -15.19
CA ILE A 195 1.73 9.52 -14.85
C ILE A 195 0.34 9.55 -15.48
N LYS A 196 0.08 8.67 -16.45
CA LYS A 196 -1.22 8.56 -17.14
C LYS A 196 -2.23 7.69 -16.39
N GLY A 197 -1.75 6.81 -15.51
CA GLY A 197 -2.62 5.99 -14.68
C GLY A 197 -1.89 4.82 -14.02
N ALA A 198 -2.59 3.69 -13.91
CA ALA A 198 -2.09 2.48 -13.27
C ALA A 198 -2.20 1.22 -14.15
N ILE A 199 -1.25 0.30 -13.97
CA ILE A 199 -1.27 -1.08 -14.46
C ILE A 199 -1.51 -2.00 -13.26
N PHE A 200 -2.65 -2.69 -13.25
CA PHE A 200 -2.89 -3.76 -12.31
C PHE A 200 -2.45 -5.09 -12.88
N ASN A 201 -1.60 -5.80 -12.15
CA ASN A 201 -1.36 -7.23 -12.39
C ASN A 201 -2.16 -8.02 -11.35
N PHE A 202 -3.30 -8.57 -11.77
CA PHE A 202 -4.12 -9.43 -10.93
C PHE A 202 -3.64 -10.88 -11.00
N PHE A 203 -3.23 -11.41 -9.85
CA PHE A 203 -2.92 -12.82 -9.64
C PHE A 203 -4.04 -13.45 -8.83
N THR A 204 -4.92 -14.20 -9.49
CA THR A 204 -6.05 -14.86 -8.84
C THR A 204 -5.79 -16.36 -8.67
N PHE A 205 -6.00 -16.86 -7.46
CA PHE A 205 -5.80 -18.26 -7.10
C PHE A 205 -7.12 -18.92 -6.71
N ARG A 206 -7.36 -20.14 -7.20
CA ARG A 206 -8.48 -20.96 -6.72
C ARG A 206 -8.00 -22.33 -6.28
N LYS A 207 -8.81 -22.98 -5.45
CA LYS A 207 -8.63 -24.39 -5.14
C LYS A 207 -8.74 -25.22 -6.42
N GLY A 208 -7.79 -26.13 -6.61
CA GLY A 208 -7.80 -27.07 -7.72
C GLY A 208 -8.82 -28.19 -7.52
N ARG A 209 -9.31 -28.74 -8.64
CA ARG A 209 -10.06 -29.99 -8.65
C ARG A 209 -9.11 -31.19 -8.62
N THR A 210 -9.61 -32.37 -8.30
CA THR A 210 -8.81 -33.60 -8.30
C THR A 210 -8.14 -33.82 -9.66
N LYS A 211 -6.81 -34.06 -9.66
CA LYS A 211 -5.96 -34.23 -10.86
C LYS A 211 -5.85 -33.00 -11.78
N GLU A 212 -6.41 -31.86 -11.38
CA GLU A 212 -6.22 -30.62 -12.12
C GLU A 212 -4.80 -30.10 -11.94
N LYS A 213 -4.14 -29.77 -13.05
CA LYS A 213 -2.80 -29.17 -12.99
C LYS A 213 -2.84 -27.78 -12.36
N ILE A 214 -1.80 -27.45 -11.60
CA ILE A 214 -1.76 -26.23 -10.80
C ILE A 214 -1.81 -24.96 -11.67
N GLU A 215 -1.24 -24.97 -12.87
CA GLU A 215 -1.25 -23.82 -13.79
C GLU A 215 -2.66 -23.38 -14.23
N ASN A 216 -3.63 -24.30 -14.21
CA ASN A 216 -5.04 -24.05 -14.57
C ASN A 216 -5.84 -23.42 -13.41
N THR A 217 -5.24 -23.37 -12.24
CA THR A 217 -5.83 -22.82 -11.01
C THR A 217 -5.27 -21.44 -10.66
N ILE A 218 -4.41 -20.91 -11.53
CA ILE A 218 -3.79 -19.59 -11.46
C ILE A 218 -4.28 -18.78 -12.66
N ASP A 219 -4.90 -17.64 -12.40
CA ASP A 219 -5.37 -16.70 -13.41
C ASP A 219 -4.57 -15.41 -13.27
N ILE A 220 -3.89 -15.00 -14.35
CA ILE A 220 -3.13 -13.76 -14.40
C ILE A 220 -3.82 -12.85 -15.40
N ASN A 221 -4.25 -11.67 -14.94
CA ASN A 221 -4.88 -10.67 -15.78
C ASN A 221 -4.19 -9.32 -15.57
N ARG A 222 -3.77 -8.68 -16.66
CA ARG A 222 -3.27 -7.32 -16.62
C ARG A 222 -4.37 -6.37 -17.08
N GLN A 223 -4.63 -5.35 -16.27
CA GLN A 223 -5.58 -4.30 -16.63
C GLN A 223 -4.90 -2.94 -16.52
N MET A 224 -5.03 -2.13 -17.57
CA MET A 224 -4.59 -0.75 -17.57
C MET A 224 -5.77 0.16 -17.28
N VAL A 225 -5.53 1.20 -16.48
CA VAL A 225 -6.52 2.18 -16.11
C VAL A 225 -5.91 3.56 -16.27
N ASP A 226 -6.55 4.39 -17.08
CA ASP A 226 -6.19 5.80 -17.20
C ASP A 226 -6.87 6.60 -16.09
N ILE A 227 -6.12 7.54 -15.52
CA ILE A 227 -6.57 8.44 -14.46
C ILE A 227 -6.56 9.85 -15.02
N SER A 228 -7.71 10.52 -14.98
CA SER A 228 -7.84 11.89 -15.45
C SER A 228 -7.45 12.88 -14.37
N GLU A 229 -7.13 14.12 -14.78
CA GLU A 229 -6.84 15.21 -13.84
C GLU A 229 -8.04 15.48 -12.91
N GLU A 230 -9.28 15.37 -13.42
CA GLU A 230 -10.48 15.53 -12.60
C GLU A 230 -10.61 14.45 -11.53
N SER A 231 -10.15 13.23 -11.82
CA SER A 231 -10.14 12.13 -10.84
C SER A 231 -9.12 12.39 -9.74
N ILE A 232 -7.95 12.95 -10.06
CA ILE A 232 -6.95 13.38 -9.08
C ILE A 232 -7.48 14.53 -8.22
N GLU A 233 -8.14 15.51 -8.82
CA GLU A 233 -8.73 16.63 -8.07
C GLU A 233 -9.89 16.18 -7.16
N GLN A 234 -10.69 15.22 -7.60
CA GLN A 234 -11.72 14.62 -6.74
C GLN A 234 -11.08 13.82 -5.60
N TRP A 235 -10.05 13.02 -5.90
CA TRP A 235 -9.30 12.29 -4.88
C TRP A 235 -8.72 13.22 -3.81
N LYS A 236 -8.13 14.37 -4.19
CA LYS A 236 -7.60 15.35 -3.22
C LYS A 236 -8.68 15.84 -2.27
N LYS A 237 -9.87 16.19 -2.78
CA LYS A 237 -11.01 16.62 -1.96
C LYS A 237 -11.44 15.53 -0.98
N ASP A 238 -11.56 14.30 -1.47
CA ASP A 238 -11.97 13.15 -0.66
C ASP A 238 -10.91 12.83 0.41
N PHE A 239 -9.63 12.83 0.02
CA PHE A 239 -8.50 12.63 0.92
C PHE A 239 -8.51 13.66 2.06
N LEU A 240 -8.61 14.96 1.72
CA LEU A 240 -8.64 16.05 2.69
C LEU A 240 -9.82 15.89 3.66
N TYR A 241 -11.01 15.59 3.15
CA TYR A 241 -12.19 15.36 3.99
C TYR A 241 -11.93 14.25 5.02
N TRP A 242 -11.49 13.08 4.56
CA TRP A 242 -11.26 11.93 5.43
C TRP A 242 -10.07 12.12 6.39
N ALA A 243 -9.02 12.81 5.95
CA ALA A 243 -7.89 13.18 6.81
C ALA A 243 -8.32 14.13 7.93
N HIS A 244 -9.17 15.12 7.65
CA HIS A 244 -9.76 15.95 8.70
C HIS A 244 -10.66 15.16 9.66
N GLN A 245 -11.43 14.17 9.17
CA GLN A 245 -12.22 13.32 10.07
C GLN A 245 -11.32 12.48 11.00
N LEU A 246 -10.22 11.94 10.46
CA LEU A 246 -9.23 11.21 11.23
C LEU A 246 -8.59 12.11 12.30
N GLN A 247 -8.14 13.30 11.91
CA GLN A 247 -7.57 14.30 12.83
C GLN A 247 -8.56 14.69 13.92
N HIS A 248 -9.82 14.94 13.55
CA HIS A 248 -10.86 15.28 14.52
C HIS A 248 -11.06 14.16 15.56
N SER A 249 -11.03 12.89 15.14
CA SER A 249 -11.06 11.74 16.05
C SER A 249 -9.84 11.69 17.00
N GLU A 250 -8.67 12.14 16.56
CA GLU A 250 -7.48 12.26 17.41
C GLU A 250 -7.63 13.37 18.44
N GLU A 251 -8.01 14.57 18.00
CA GLU A 251 -8.16 15.75 18.85
C GLU A 251 -9.25 15.57 19.90
N SER A 252 -10.39 15.00 19.50
CA SER A 252 -11.52 14.73 20.39
C SER A 252 -11.39 13.43 21.19
N ASN A 253 -10.36 12.62 20.89
CA ASN A 253 -10.21 11.23 21.37
C ASN A 253 -11.49 10.38 21.21
N THR A 254 -12.27 10.65 20.16
CA THR A 254 -13.56 9.99 19.91
C THR A 254 -13.45 9.07 18.70
N TRP A 255 -13.55 7.77 18.95
CA TRP A 255 -13.35 6.71 17.95
C TRP A 255 -14.58 5.80 17.87
N PRO A 256 -15.61 6.19 17.08
CA PRO A 256 -16.85 5.45 17.02
C PRO A 256 -16.64 4.04 16.45
N ARG A 257 -17.51 3.12 16.89
CA ARG A 257 -17.56 1.74 16.39
C ARG A 257 -18.44 1.72 15.14
N ASN A 258 -18.02 0.97 14.13
CA ASN A 258 -18.88 0.58 13.01
C ASN A 258 -19.17 -0.91 13.11
N THR A 259 -20.28 -1.27 13.76
CA THR A 259 -20.65 -2.67 14.03
C THR A 259 -20.97 -3.45 12.75
N GLY A 260 -21.40 -2.77 11.68
CA GLY A 260 -21.62 -3.37 10.37
C GLY A 260 -20.35 -3.97 9.75
N MET A 261 -19.16 -3.49 10.16
CA MET A 261 -17.87 -3.96 9.64
C MET A 261 -17.21 -5.05 10.48
N CYS A 262 -17.86 -5.51 11.56
CA CYS A 262 -17.28 -6.51 12.46
C CYS A 262 -17.06 -7.89 11.82
N PHE A 263 -17.80 -8.24 10.77
CA PHE A 263 -17.74 -9.56 10.13
C PHE A 263 -17.54 -9.51 8.60
N THR A 264 -17.48 -8.32 7.99
CA THR A 264 -17.40 -8.14 6.53
C THR A 264 -16.18 -8.82 5.90
N TYR A 265 -15.03 -8.76 6.57
CA TYR A 265 -13.77 -9.35 6.10
C TYR A 265 -13.37 -10.57 6.92
N GLY A 266 -14.34 -11.25 7.53
CA GLY A 266 -14.13 -12.18 8.63
C GLY A 266 -14.28 -11.47 9.99
N ARG A 267 -14.14 -12.24 11.08
CA ARG A 267 -14.28 -11.71 12.44
C ARG A 267 -13.21 -10.65 12.71
N CYS A 268 -13.64 -9.44 13.09
CA CYS A 268 -12.75 -8.34 13.43
C CYS A 268 -11.78 -8.77 14.55
N PRO A 269 -10.46 -8.57 14.39
CA PRO A 269 -9.46 -9.00 15.36
C PRO A 269 -9.56 -8.27 16.71
N TYR A 270 -10.29 -7.17 16.79
CA TYR A 270 -10.47 -6.37 18.01
C TYR A 270 -11.87 -6.49 18.62
N LEU A 271 -12.70 -7.42 18.12
CA LEU A 271 -14.08 -7.55 18.58
C LEU A 271 -14.18 -7.81 20.08
N SER A 272 -13.29 -8.65 20.64
CA SER A 272 -13.23 -8.93 22.09
C SER A 272 -13.01 -7.66 22.92
N ILE A 273 -12.13 -6.75 22.47
CA ILE A 273 -11.91 -5.45 23.13
C ILE A 273 -13.20 -4.63 23.12
N CYS A 274 -13.90 -4.59 21.99
CA CYS A 274 -15.16 -3.87 21.85
C CYS A 274 -16.29 -4.47 22.71
N GLU A 275 -16.36 -5.79 22.83
CA GLU A 275 -17.33 -6.51 23.68
C GLU A 275 -17.10 -6.22 25.17
N MET A 276 -15.84 -6.06 25.59
CA MET A 276 -15.45 -5.66 26.95
C MET A 276 -15.55 -4.14 27.20
N GLY A 277 -16.40 -3.43 26.45
CA GLY A 277 -16.60 -1.98 26.61
C GLY A 277 -15.40 -1.13 26.20
N GLY A 278 -14.47 -1.66 25.41
CA GLY A 278 -13.24 -0.96 24.99
C GLY A 278 -12.10 -1.03 26.00
N SER A 279 -12.22 -1.85 27.04
CA SER A 279 -11.17 -2.06 28.05
C SER A 279 -9.90 -2.62 27.41
N LEU A 280 -8.77 -1.99 27.71
CA LEU A 280 -7.42 -2.47 27.34
C LEU A 280 -6.74 -3.24 28.48
N LYS A 281 -7.47 -3.60 29.54
CA LYS A 281 -6.93 -4.43 30.62
C LYS A 281 -6.50 -5.78 30.05
N ASN A 282 -5.29 -6.21 30.39
CA ASN A 282 -4.67 -7.46 29.94
C ASN A 282 -4.58 -7.60 28.40
N VAL A 283 -4.58 -6.49 27.66
CA VAL A 283 -4.47 -6.51 26.19
C VAL A 283 -3.18 -7.19 25.74
N ASP A 284 -2.11 -7.09 26.53
CA ASP A 284 -0.81 -7.71 26.24
C ASP A 284 -0.86 -9.24 26.25
N ALA A 285 -1.88 -9.86 26.85
CA ALA A 285 -2.06 -11.31 26.77
C ALA A 285 -2.47 -11.76 25.35
N MET A 286 -3.18 -10.90 24.61
CA MET A 286 -3.79 -11.24 23.31
C MET A 286 -3.13 -10.52 22.12
N TYR A 287 -2.44 -9.41 22.35
CA TYR A 287 -1.89 -8.55 21.30
C TYR A 287 -0.41 -8.24 21.56
N ASN A 288 0.32 -8.02 20.46
CA ASN A 288 1.64 -7.41 20.44
C ASN A 288 1.51 -5.91 20.13
N ILE A 289 2.47 -5.12 20.60
CA ILE A 289 2.63 -3.73 20.19
C ILE A 289 3.60 -3.70 19.02
N THR A 290 3.11 -3.34 17.83
CA THR A 290 3.90 -3.22 16.60
C THR A 290 3.60 -1.87 15.97
N PRO A 291 4.47 -0.87 16.20
CA PRO A 291 4.33 0.46 15.61
C PRO A 291 4.11 0.40 14.11
N TRP A 292 3.22 1.26 13.61
CA TRP A 292 3.00 1.47 12.18
C TRP A 292 3.47 2.87 11.84
N GLU A 293 4.71 2.94 11.36
CA GLU A 293 5.37 4.20 11.02
C GLU A 293 6.16 4.02 9.71
N PRO A 294 5.48 3.67 8.60
CA PRO A 294 6.13 3.32 7.33
C PRO A 294 7.03 4.44 6.76
N TRP A 295 6.83 5.69 7.21
CA TRP A 295 7.66 6.85 6.88
C TRP A 295 9.02 6.88 7.61
N LYS A 296 9.22 6.13 8.70
CA LYS A 296 10.51 6.12 9.42
C LYS A 296 11.58 5.28 8.73
N GLU A 297 11.18 4.34 7.89
CA GLU A 297 12.10 3.50 7.10
C GLU A 297 12.88 4.30 6.04
N HIS A 298 12.58 5.59 5.88
CA HIS A 298 13.14 6.48 4.86
C HIS A 298 14.36 7.31 5.30
N LYS A 299 14.79 7.23 6.56
CA LYS A 299 15.88 8.08 7.07
C LYS A 299 17.30 7.52 6.81
N ASP A 300 17.41 6.27 6.37
CA ASP A 300 18.69 5.58 6.20
C ASP A 300 18.94 5.08 4.76
N ALA A 301 18.32 5.69 3.75
CA ALA A 301 18.57 5.42 2.33
C ALA A 301 19.28 6.60 1.66
#